data_AF-A0A832CH01-F1
#
_entry.id   AF-A0A832CH01-F1
#
_cell.length_a   1.000
_cell.length_b   1.000
_cell.length_c   1.000
_cell.angle_alpha   90.00
_cell.angle_beta   90.00
_cell.angle_gamma   90.00
#
_symmetry.space_group_name_H-M   'P 1'
#
loop_
_entity.id
_entity.type
_entity.pdbx_description
1 polymer ?
#
loop_
_entity_poly.entity_id
_entity_poly.type
_entity_poly.pdbx_seq_one_letter_code
_entity_poly.pdbx_strand_id
1 'polypeptide(L)'
;MEPVKAVVEGVALPLLDVTPRKLREPARAMLALVLARCGAEYGHLLSGVRNTYLLASLYAELPTYFPDTWEEYSRAALVRLAELSLNRRCVVLSKLAETAARTGSTPHVFLSAALRGSNLCSRSARARLALALAECGQPEKALSLVRGQPALVVELLLRAPGDGTLLEAARKAVSRVRDSRRRLVLVSRLLVGGFSLSYEPEVVAESLAAALSRDGDPSSVYLSLVIARNLAEAGMQQYAWEKVSQILENSPPLSWLPLDLAELYLVNAYHYLGLTRAVELAGTAGENKGFLLASLLDYITAGWGGPHAG
;
A
#
# COMPACT_ATOMS: atom_id res chain seq x y z
N MET A 1 -13.27 12.07 5.69
CA MET A 1 -12.59 12.64 4.50
C MET A 1 -12.26 14.12 4.64
N GLU A 2 -13.19 14.97 5.10
CA GLU A 2 -12.92 16.41 5.33
C GLU A 2 -11.64 16.73 6.14
N PRO A 3 -11.32 16.03 7.25
CA PRO A 3 -10.09 16.30 7.99
C PRO A 3 -8.82 16.03 7.18
N VAL A 4 -8.84 15.02 6.30
CA VAL A 4 -7.69 14.67 5.44
C VAL A 4 -7.53 15.70 4.34
N LYS A 5 -8.62 16.11 3.69
CA LYS A 5 -8.61 17.17 2.67
C LYS A 5 -8.05 18.48 3.23
N ALA A 6 -8.51 18.89 4.42
CA ALA A 6 -8.01 20.08 5.09
C ALA A 6 -6.50 20.01 5.37
N VAL A 7 -5.98 18.84 5.76
CA VAL A 7 -4.53 18.64 5.95
C VAL A 7 -3.77 18.72 4.62
N VAL A 8 -4.32 18.18 3.53
CA VAL A 8 -3.69 18.30 2.21
C VAL A 8 -3.55 19.78 1.83
N GLU A 9 -4.67 20.51 1.83
CA GLU A 9 -4.75 21.89 1.34
C GLU A 9 -3.99 22.86 2.27
N GLY A 10 -4.14 22.72 3.58
CA GLY A 10 -3.57 23.65 4.56
C GLY A 10 -2.12 23.34 4.98
N VAL A 11 -1.67 22.09 4.85
CA VAL A 11 -0.36 21.65 5.38
C VAL A 11 0.51 20.99 4.33
N ALA A 12 0.00 19.99 3.60
CA ALA A 12 0.85 19.18 2.72
C ALA A 12 1.27 19.93 1.44
N LEU A 13 0.36 20.67 0.81
CA LEU A 13 0.65 21.43 -0.42
C LEU A 13 1.77 22.46 -0.23
N PRO A 14 1.75 23.33 0.81
CA PRO A 14 2.85 24.26 1.08
C PRO A 14 4.22 23.57 1.25
N LEU A 15 4.24 22.31 1.71
CA LEU A 15 5.48 21.59 1.96
C LEU A 15 6.10 20.96 0.70
N LEU A 16 5.38 20.92 -0.43
CA LEU A 16 5.92 20.37 -1.68
C LEU A 16 7.14 21.15 -2.19
N ASP A 17 7.18 22.46 -2.00
CA ASP A 17 8.25 23.32 -2.50
C ASP A 17 9.58 23.10 -1.78
N VAL A 18 9.50 22.79 -0.48
CA VAL A 18 10.66 22.46 0.36
C VAL A 18 11.01 20.97 0.34
N THR A 19 10.21 20.13 -0.32
CA THR A 19 10.49 18.70 -0.48
C THR A 19 11.66 18.50 -1.46
N PRO A 20 12.62 17.59 -1.17
CA PRO A 20 13.73 17.25 -2.05
C PRO A 20 13.27 16.95 -3.47
N ARG A 21 14.01 17.45 -4.47
CA ARG A 21 13.64 17.35 -5.89
C ARG A 21 13.30 15.92 -6.33
N LYS A 22 14.04 14.92 -5.83
CA LYS A 22 13.84 13.50 -6.14
C LYS A 22 12.53 12.92 -5.59
N LEU A 23 11.98 13.52 -4.52
CA LEU A 23 10.77 13.08 -3.82
C LEU A 23 9.54 13.94 -4.15
N ARG A 24 9.74 15.13 -4.72
CA ARG A 24 8.67 16.10 -4.99
C ARG A 24 7.63 15.58 -5.98
N GLU A 25 8.04 14.98 -7.09
CA GLU A 25 7.09 14.41 -8.06
C GLU A 25 6.31 13.20 -7.50
N PRO A 26 6.96 12.23 -6.81
CA PRO A 26 6.24 11.20 -6.06
C PRO A 26 5.24 11.76 -5.05
N ALA A 27 5.63 12.73 -4.22
CA ALA A 27 4.75 13.36 -3.23
C ALA A 27 3.55 14.05 -3.90
N ARG A 28 3.79 14.77 -5.01
CA ARG A 28 2.74 15.39 -5.81
C ARG A 28 1.77 14.36 -6.40
N ALA A 29 2.27 13.24 -6.90
CA ALA A 29 1.45 12.14 -7.43
C ALA A 29 0.59 11.50 -6.32
N MET A 30 1.16 11.27 -5.14
CA MET A 30 0.42 10.78 -3.96
C MET A 30 -0.70 11.76 -3.58
N LEU A 31 -0.39 13.06 -3.44
CA LEU A 31 -1.41 14.05 -3.09
C LEU A 31 -2.51 14.19 -4.15
N ALA A 32 -2.20 14.01 -5.43
CA ALA A 32 -3.21 13.96 -6.48
C ALA A 32 -4.19 12.79 -6.28
N LEU A 33 -3.68 11.60 -5.93
CA LEU A 33 -4.53 10.44 -5.60
C LEU A 33 -5.32 10.65 -4.31
N VAL A 34 -4.72 11.26 -3.28
CA VAL A 34 -5.41 11.61 -2.04
C VAL A 34 -6.59 12.52 -2.31
N LEU A 35 -6.40 13.61 -3.05
CA LEU A 35 -7.49 14.54 -3.41
C LEU A 35 -8.54 13.84 -4.27
N ALA A 36 -8.12 13.00 -5.22
CA ALA A 36 -9.03 12.21 -6.04
C ALA A 36 -9.93 11.29 -5.19
N ARG A 37 -9.35 10.57 -4.23
CA ARG A 37 -10.10 9.73 -3.26
C ARG A 37 -11.02 10.54 -2.35
N CYS A 38 -10.69 11.80 -2.10
CA CYS A 38 -11.54 12.73 -1.35
C CYS A 38 -12.64 13.39 -2.20
N GLY A 39 -12.72 13.10 -3.51
CA GLY A 39 -13.66 13.77 -4.41
C GLY A 39 -13.32 15.25 -4.66
N ALA A 40 -12.07 15.66 -4.45
CA ALA A 40 -11.61 17.04 -4.60
C ALA A 40 -10.85 17.26 -5.93
N GLU A 41 -10.71 18.52 -6.33
CA GLU A 41 -10.00 18.88 -7.57
C GLU A 41 -8.49 18.61 -7.46
N TYR A 42 -7.98 17.68 -8.28
CA TYR A 42 -6.57 17.26 -8.27
C TYR A 42 -5.79 17.68 -9.53
N GLY A 43 -6.45 18.34 -10.50
CA GLY A 43 -5.88 18.65 -11.81
C GLY A 43 -4.62 19.51 -11.75
N HIS A 44 -4.55 20.45 -10.81
CA HIS A 44 -3.39 21.32 -10.58
C HIS A 44 -2.14 20.53 -10.11
N LEU A 45 -2.32 19.41 -9.39
CA LEU A 45 -1.20 18.54 -9.03
C LEU A 45 -0.80 17.65 -10.19
N LEU A 46 -1.78 17.12 -10.93
CA LEU A 46 -1.54 16.26 -12.07
C LEU A 46 -0.70 16.97 -13.16
N SER A 47 -1.00 18.25 -13.44
CA SER A 47 -0.27 19.06 -14.43
C SER A 47 1.20 19.28 -14.06
N GLY A 48 1.54 19.16 -12.77
CA GLY A 48 2.90 19.27 -12.27
C GLY A 48 3.71 17.97 -12.32
N VAL A 49 3.12 16.82 -12.67
CA VAL A 49 3.83 15.53 -12.75
C VAL A 49 4.40 15.34 -14.15
N ARG A 50 5.73 15.34 -14.29
CA ARG A 50 6.42 15.26 -15.58
C ARG A 50 6.95 13.86 -15.88
N ASN A 51 7.17 13.05 -14.84
CA ASN A 51 7.62 11.68 -14.98
C ASN A 51 6.58 10.83 -15.72
N THR A 52 6.93 10.34 -16.92
CA THR A 52 6.04 9.54 -17.78
C THR A 52 5.43 8.33 -17.04
N TYR A 53 6.21 7.66 -16.19
CA TYR A 53 5.73 6.49 -15.46
C TYR A 53 4.72 6.84 -14.37
N LEU A 54 5.00 7.87 -13.56
CA LEU A 54 4.06 8.33 -12.55
C LEU A 54 2.76 8.79 -13.21
N LEU A 55 2.86 9.57 -14.28
CA LEU A 55 1.70 10.10 -14.98
C LEU A 55 0.86 8.98 -15.63
N ALA A 56 1.49 8.00 -16.29
CA ALA A 56 0.78 6.83 -16.81
C ALA A 56 0.12 6.00 -15.70
N SER A 57 0.76 5.89 -14.54
CA SER A 57 0.20 5.18 -13.38
C SER A 57 -1.00 5.92 -12.77
N LEU A 58 -0.95 7.25 -12.71
CA LEU A 58 -2.07 8.09 -12.26
C LEU A 58 -3.27 7.95 -13.20
N TYR A 59 -3.07 8.12 -14.50
CA TYR A 59 -4.12 7.92 -15.49
C TYR A 59 -4.72 6.51 -15.46
N ALA A 60 -3.91 5.50 -15.13
CA ALA A 60 -4.41 4.14 -14.98
C ALA A 60 -5.27 3.93 -13.73
N GLU A 61 -5.13 4.73 -12.66
CA GLU A 61 -5.85 4.53 -11.38
C GLU A 61 -6.99 5.51 -11.15
N LEU A 62 -6.83 6.78 -11.54
CA LEU A 62 -7.81 7.85 -11.31
C LEU A 62 -9.25 7.50 -11.75
N PRO A 63 -9.50 6.74 -12.84
CA PRO A 63 -10.85 6.35 -13.19
C PRO A 63 -11.55 5.45 -12.17
N THR A 64 -10.82 4.85 -11.22
CA THR A 64 -11.43 4.14 -10.08
C THR A 64 -12.30 5.08 -9.24
N TYR A 65 -11.92 6.37 -9.16
CA TYR A 65 -12.59 7.38 -8.34
C TYR A 65 -13.48 8.32 -9.17
N PHE A 66 -13.20 8.46 -10.47
CA PHE A 66 -13.99 9.23 -11.42
C PHE A 66 -14.27 8.39 -12.68
N PRO A 67 -15.24 7.47 -12.65
CA PRO A 67 -15.47 6.51 -13.74
C PRO A 67 -15.69 7.15 -15.11
N ASP A 68 -16.28 8.34 -15.17
CA ASP A 68 -16.51 9.09 -16.41
C ASP A 68 -15.21 9.47 -17.16
N THR A 69 -14.06 9.45 -16.47
CA THR A 69 -12.74 9.73 -17.06
C THR A 69 -12.08 8.50 -17.70
N TRP A 70 -12.70 7.32 -17.62
CA TRP A 70 -12.09 6.05 -18.04
C TRP A 70 -11.55 6.07 -19.47
N GLU A 71 -12.34 6.51 -20.46
CA GLU A 71 -11.92 6.50 -21.85
C GLU A 71 -10.73 7.43 -22.13
N GLU A 72 -10.80 8.66 -21.60
CA GLU A 72 -9.75 9.66 -21.76
C GLU A 72 -8.44 9.20 -21.10
N TYR A 73 -8.52 8.80 -19.83
CA TYR A 73 -7.33 8.48 -19.04
C TYR A 73 -6.73 7.13 -19.41
N SER A 74 -7.53 6.11 -19.72
CA SER A 74 -6.98 4.84 -20.22
C SER A 74 -6.22 5.04 -21.54
N ARG A 75 -6.76 5.85 -22.47
CA ARG A 75 -6.06 6.24 -23.71
C ARG A 75 -4.77 7.00 -23.41
N ALA A 76 -4.82 7.97 -22.50
CA ALA A 76 -3.64 8.74 -22.10
C ALA A 76 -2.54 7.85 -21.47
N ALA A 77 -2.92 6.84 -20.68
CA ALA A 77 -2.00 5.86 -20.12
C ALA A 77 -1.40 4.97 -21.22
N LEU A 78 -2.23 4.48 -22.16
CA LEU A 78 -1.81 3.61 -23.26
C LEU A 78 -0.78 4.29 -24.19
N VAL A 79 -0.98 5.55 -24.55
CA VAL A 79 -0.04 6.33 -25.38
C VAL A 79 1.36 6.35 -24.74
N ARG A 80 1.41 6.51 -23.41
CA ARG A 80 2.67 6.58 -22.65
C ARG A 80 3.37 5.24 -22.51
N LEU A 81 2.70 4.11 -22.71
CA LEU A 81 3.32 2.79 -22.56
C LEU A 81 4.53 2.60 -23.49
N ALA A 82 4.52 3.20 -24.68
CA ALA A 82 5.61 3.07 -25.65
C ALA A 82 6.97 3.57 -25.12
N GLU A 83 6.96 4.56 -24.23
CA GLU A 83 8.17 5.16 -23.64
C GLU A 83 8.66 4.41 -22.39
N LEU A 84 7.90 3.44 -21.91
CA LEU A 84 8.18 2.77 -20.64
C LEU A 84 9.01 1.50 -20.83
N SER A 85 9.93 1.28 -19.88
CA SER A 85 10.62 -0.01 -19.75
C SER A 85 9.61 -1.13 -19.55
N LEU A 86 10.01 -2.36 -19.89
CA LEU A 86 9.13 -3.54 -19.79
C LEU A 86 8.50 -3.69 -18.39
N ASN A 87 9.28 -3.49 -17.33
CA ASN A 87 8.79 -3.55 -15.95
C ASN A 87 7.70 -2.51 -15.68
N ARG A 88 7.91 -1.27 -16.12
CA ARG A 88 6.97 -0.16 -15.90
C ARG A 88 5.70 -0.34 -16.73
N ARG A 89 5.82 -0.81 -17.98
CA ARG A 89 4.66 -1.20 -18.81
C ARG A 89 3.82 -2.27 -18.12
N CYS A 90 4.46 -3.31 -17.59
CA CYS A 90 3.78 -4.38 -16.86
C CYS A 90 3.00 -3.82 -15.65
N VAL A 91 3.61 -2.93 -14.87
CA VAL A 91 2.94 -2.29 -13.72
C VAL A 91 1.73 -1.44 -14.15
N VAL A 92 1.89 -0.59 -15.17
CA VAL A 92 0.79 0.28 -15.64
C VAL A 92 -0.35 -0.56 -16.23
N LEU A 93 -0.06 -1.59 -17.04
CA LEU A 93 -1.05 -2.51 -17.57
C LEU A 93 -1.78 -3.29 -16.47
N SER A 94 -1.07 -3.70 -15.42
CA SER A 94 -1.68 -4.35 -14.25
C SER A 94 -2.67 -3.42 -13.55
N LYS A 95 -2.33 -2.13 -13.43
CA LYS A 95 -3.19 -1.11 -12.83
C LYS A 95 -4.41 -0.79 -13.72
N LEU A 96 -4.23 -0.69 -15.04
CA LEU A 96 -5.35 -0.56 -15.99
C LEU A 96 -6.32 -1.74 -15.91
N ALA A 97 -5.81 -2.97 -15.72
CA ALA A 97 -6.66 -4.14 -15.55
C ALA A 97 -7.53 -4.05 -14.28
N GLU A 98 -6.93 -3.69 -13.15
CA GLU A 98 -7.68 -3.52 -11.89
C GLU A 98 -8.74 -2.43 -12.01
N THR A 99 -8.37 -1.27 -12.54
CA THR A 99 -9.32 -0.16 -12.74
C THR A 99 -10.42 -0.55 -13.71
N ALA A 100 -10.12 -1.30 -14.77
CA ALA A 100 -11.15 -1.82 -15.68
C ALA A 100 -12.14 -2.71 -14.92
N ALA A 101 -11.65 -3.65 -14.11
CA ALA A 101 -12.50 -4.54 -13.32
C ALA A 101 -13.40 -3.76 -12.35
N ARG A 102 -12.87 -2.75 -11.66
CA ARG A 102 -13.63 -1.91 -10.71
C ARG A 102 -14.66 -1.00 -11.38
N THR A 103 -14.41 -0.57 -12.61
CA THR A 103 -15.30 0.32 -13.38
C THR A 103 -16.28 -0.44 -14.28
N GLY A 104 -16.32 -1.77 -14.21
CA GLY A 104 -17.19 -2.61 -15.06
C GLY A 104 -16.71 -2.76 -16.52
N SER A 105 -15.51 -2.28 -16.84
CA SER A 105 -14.85 -2.46 -18.13
C SER A 105 -14.11 -3.80 -18.23
N THR A 106 -13.75 -4.24 -19.43
CA THR A 106 -13.11 -5.55 -19.63
C THR A 106 -11.61 -5.56 -19.31
N PRO A 107 -11.14 -6.24 -18.24
CA PRO A 107 -9.73 -6.23 -17.83
C PRO A 107 -8.83 -7.12 -18.71
N HIS A 108 -9.41 -8.08 -19.44
CA HIS A 108 -8.69 -9.15 -20.12
C HIS A 108 -7.64 -8.66 -21.13
N VAL A 109 -7.92 -7.55 -21.83
CA VAL A 109 -7.00 -6.98 -22.84
C VAL A 109 -5.70 -6.53 -22.18
N PHE A 110 -5.78 -5.85 -21.03
CA PHE A 110 -4.62 -5.35 -20.31
C PHE A 110 -3.83 -6.48 -19.64
N LEU A 111 -4.51 -7.45 -19.02
CA LEU A 111 -3.87 -8.62 -18.42
C LEU A 111 -3.12 -9.46 -19.46
N SER A 112 -3.75 -9.70 -20.62
CA SER A 112 -3.13 -10.43 -21.72
C SER A 112 -1.89 -9.69 -22.25
N ALA A 113 -1.96 -8.37 -22.38
CA ALA A 113 -0.82 -7.56 -22.78
C ALA A 113 0.33 -7.64 -21.76
N ALA A 114 0.03 -7.55 -20.46
CA ALA A 114 1.03 -7.66 -19.39
C ALA A 114 1.68 -9.05 -19.32
N LEU A 115 0.88 -10.11 -19.52
CA LEU A 115 1.33 -11.50 -19.47
C LEU A 115 2.34 -11.83 -20.59
N ARG A 116 2.13 -11.31 -21.81
CA ARG A 116 2.98 -11.58 -23.00
C ARG A 116 4.47 -11.29 -22.81
N GLY A 117 4.85 -10.44 -21.86
CA GLY A 117 6.25 -10.13 -21.54
C GLY A 117 6.64 -10.40 -20.08
N SER A 118 5.79 -11.10 -19.31
CA SER A 118 5.95 -11.21 -17.86
C SER A 118 7.17 -12.05 -17.45
N ASN A 119 7.59 -13.01 -18.26
CA ASN A 119 8.79 -13.84 -18.03
C ASN A 119 10.11 -13.03 -18.04
N LEU A 120 10.16 -11.93 -18.79
CA LEU A 120 11.30 -11.01 -18.86
C LEU A 120 11.22 -9.87 -17.83
N CYS A 121 10.12 -9.80 -17.07
CA CYS A 121 9.94 -8.79 -16.04
C CYS A 121 10.68 -9.13 -14.74
N SER A 122 11.05 -8.07 -14.00
CA SER A 122 11.58 -8.17 -12.65
C SER A 122 10.58 -8.85 -11.71
N ARG A 123 11.08 -9.35 -10.58
CA ARG A 123 10.22 -9.96 -9.55
C ARG A 123 9.14 -9.00 -9.05
N SER A 124 9.47 -7.72 -8.86
CA SER A 124 8.52 -6.70 -8.41
C SER A 124 7.40 -6.45 -9.45
N ALA A 125 7.74 -6.34 -10.74
CA ALA A 125 6.74 -6.18 -11.78
C ALA A 125 5.84 -7.42 -11.92
N ARG A 126 6.40 -8.64 -11.80
CA ARG A 126 5.62 -9.89 -11.77
C ARG A 126 4.71 -9.98 -10.54
N ALA A 127 5.19 -9.57 -9.37
CA ALA A 127 4.37 -9.51 -8.15
C ALA A 127 3.17 -8.56 -8.34
N ARG A 128 3.40 -7.38 -8.93
CA ARG A 128 2.34 -6.43 -9.24
C ARG A 128 1.30 -7.02 -10.19
N LEU A 129 1.74 -7.73 -11.24
CA LEU A 129 0.85 -8.41 -12.17
C LEU A 129 0.06 -9.54 -11.50
N ALA A 130 0.69 -10.29 -10.60
CA ALA A 130 0.02 -11.34 -9.84
C ALA A 130 -1.12 -10.78 -8.98
N LEU A 131 -0.91 -9.64 -8.32
CA LEU A 131 -1.96 -8.96 -7.55
C LEU A 131 -3.15 -8.57 -8.44
N ALA A 132 -2.88 -7.98 -9.61
CA ALA A 132 -3.93 -7.62 -10.57
C ALA A 132 -4.69 -8.84 -11.11
N LEU A 133 -3.99 -9.95 -11.36
CA LEU A 133 -4.61 -11.21 -11.78
C LEU A 133 -5.54 -11.77 -10.70
N ALA A 134 -5.13 -11.75 -9.43
CA ALA A 134 -5.97 -12.19 -8.32
C ALA A 134 -7.23 -11.32 -8.20
N GLU A 135 -7.07 -10.00 -8.21
CA GLU A 135 -8.18 -9.06 -8.12
C GLU A 135 -9.17 -9.19 -9.31
N CYS A 136 -8.66 -9.53 -10.50
CA CYS A 136 -9.48 -9.76 -11.69
C CYS A 136 -10.00 -11.21 -11.83
N GLY A 137 -10.00 -12.01 -10.76
CA GLY A 137 -10.57 -13.37 -10.75
C GLY A 137 -9.76 -14.41 -11.52
N GLN A 138 -8.43 -14.29 -11.58
CA GLN A 138 -7.52 -15.27 -12.20
C GLN A 138 -6.49 -15.82 -11.18
N PRO A 139 -6.93 -16.47 -10.10
CA PRO A 139 -6.09 -16.87 -8.96
C PRO A 139 -4.99 -17.87 -9.35
N GLU A 140 -5.24 -18.82 -10.25
CA GLU A 140 -4.26 -19.83 -10.64
C GLU A 140 -3.09 -19.22 -11.40
N LYS A 141 -3.39 -18.26 -12.30
CA LYS A 141 -2.35 -17.52 -13.02
C LYS A 141 -1.57 -16.63 -12.07
N ALA A 142 -2.23 -15.97 -11.12
CA ALA A 142 -1.57 -15.19 -10.08
C ALA A 142 -0.57 -16.03 -9.26
N LEU A 143 -1.02 -17.20 -8.76
CA LEU A 143 -0.18 -18.13 -8.01
C LEU A 143 1.02 -18.64 -8.81
N SER A 144 0.85 -18.84 -10.12
CA SER A 144 1.94 -19.28 -11.00
C SER A 144 3.11 -18.28 -11.05
N LEU A 145 2.84 -16.98 -10.91
CA LEU A 145 3.85 -15.92 -10.97
C LEU A 145 4.61 -15.73 -9.66
N VAL A 146 4.04 -16.16 -8.53
CA VAL A 146 4.58 -15.91 -7.17
C VAL A 146 5.02 -17.17 -6.44
N ARG A 147 5.24 -18.27 -7.17
CA ARG A 147 5.71 -19.55 -6.59
C ARG A 147 6.91 -19.34 -5.67
N GLY A 148 6.83 -19.92 -4.47
CA GLY A 148 7.88 -19.84 -3.46
C GLY A 148 7.98 -18.50 -2.71
N GLN A 149 7.00 -17.61 -2.85
CA GLN A 149 6.97 -16.30 -2.18
C GLN A 149 5.75 -16.20 -1.23
N PRO A 150 5.82 -16.74 0.00
CA PRO A 150 4.69 -16.79 0.93
C PRO A 150 4.03 -15.43 1.19
N ALA A 151 4.83 -14.38 1.32
CA ALA A 151 4.33 -13.01 1.50
C ALA A 151 3.41 -12.58 0.35
N LEU A 152 3.80 -12.84 -0.89
CA LEU A 152 2.97 -12.50 -2.04
C LEU A 152 1.71 -13.35 -2.09
N VAL A 153 1.76 -14.64 -1.74
CA VAL A 153 0.56 -15.49 -1.68
C VAL A 153 -0.46 -14.95 -0.69
N VAL A 154 -0.02 -14.46 0.48
CA VAL A 154 -0.91 -13.80 1.45
C VAL A 154 -1.49 -12.51 0.85
N GLU A 155 -0.68 -11.67 0.20
CA GLU A 155 -1.21 -10.47 -0.46
C GLU A 155 -2.18 -10.78 -1.60
N LEU A 156 -2.01 -11.88 -2.34
CA LEU A 156 -2.99 -12.31 -3.34
C LEU A 156 -4.34 -12.61 -2.69
N LEU A 157 -4.36 -13.34 -1.58
CA LEU A 157 -5.59 -13.62 -0.83
C LEU A 157 -6.26 -12.31 -0.36
N LEU A 158 -5.49 -11.36 0.16
CA LEU A 158 -6.05 -10.06 0.58
C LEU A 158 -6.64 -9.25 -0.58
N ARG A 159 -6.22 -9.51 -1.82
CA ARG A 159 -6.83 -8.89 -3.02
C ARG A 159 -8.11 -9.56 -3.48
N ALA A 160 -8.32 -10.82 -3.11
CA ALA A 160 -9.50 -11.61 -3.46
C ALA A 160 -9.89 -12.53 -2.28
N PRO A 161 -10.39 -11.95 -1.17
CA PRO A 161 -10.59 -12.68 0.10
C PRO A 161 -11.64 -13.80 0.00
N GLY A 162 -12.57 -13.73 -0.96
CA GLY A 162 -13.57 -14.78 -1.21
C GLY A 162 -13.04 -16.00 -1.98
N ASP A 163 -11.77 -16.00 -2.40
CA ASP A 163 -11.22 -17.07 -3.24
C ASP A 163 -10.65 -18.23 -2.40
N GLY A 164 -11.32 -19.38 -2.43
CA GLY A 164 -10.92 -20.58 -1.69
C GLY A 164 -9.56 -21.15 -2.13
N THR A 165 -9.19 -20.99 -3.39
CA THR A 165 -7.89 -21.46 -3.92
C THR A 165 -6.75 -20.64 -3.32
N LEU A 166 -6.91 -19.32 -3.24
CA LEU A 166 -5.93 -18.43 -2.61
C LEU A 166 -5.87 -18.65 -1.10
N LEU A 167 -7.01 -18.91 -0.44
CA LEU A 167 -7.04 -19.19 1.00
C LEU A 167 -6.22 -20.43 1.35
N GLU A 168 -6.46 -21.55 0.65
CA GLU A 168 -5.70 -22.79 0.86
C GLU A 168 -4.21 -22.61 0.54
N ALA A 169 -3.90 -21.91 -0.56
CA ALA A 169 -2.53 -21.61 -0.92
C ALA A 169 -1.81 -20.78 0.16
N ALA A 170 -2.47 -19.77 0.73
CA ALA A 170 -1.93 -18.91 1.78
C ALA A 170 -1.69 -19.70 3.07
N ARG A 171 -2.68 -20.49 3.53
CA ARG A 171 -2.55 -21.36 4.71
C ARG A 171 -1.35 -22.30 4.60
N LYS A 172 -1.23 -22.98 3.46
CA LYS A 172 -0.12 -23.88 3.16
C LYS A 172 1.21 -23.16 3.03
N ALA A 173 1.24 -21.95 2.46
CA ALA A 173 2.46 -21.17 2.34
C ALA A 173 2.97 -20.74 3.72
N VAL A 174 2.10 -20.23 4.59
CA VAL A 174 2.47 -19.76 5.93
C VAL A 174 2.93 -20.90 6.83
N SER A 175 2.23 -22.05 6.82
CA SER A 175 2.61 -23.21 7.66
C SER A 175 4.00 -23.77 7.32
N ARG A 176 4.47 -23.57 6.09
CA ARG A 176 5.79 -24.02 5.61
C ARG A 176 6.94 -23.04 5.91
N VAL A 177 6.65 -21.81 6.33
CA VAL A 177 7.69 -20.82 6.65
C VAL A 177 8.40 -21.19 7.94
N ARG A 178 9.67 -21.61 7.88
CA ARG A 178 10.44 -22.03 9.06
C ARG A 178 10.89 -20.88 9.96
N ASP A 179 11.15 -19.72 9.36
CA ASP A 179 11.55 -18.51 10.07
C ASP A 179 10.38 -17.97 10.90
N SER A 180 10.52 -17.98 12.23
CA SER A 180 9.48 -17.57 13.16
C SER A 180 9.11 -16.10 12.98
N ARG A 181 10.09 -15.21 12.79
CA ARG A 181 9.87 -13.77 12.58
C ARG A 181 9.05 -13.50 11.32
N ARG A 182 9.44 -14.14 10.20
CA ARG A 182 8.67 -14.05 8.94
C ARG A 182 7.28 -14.64 9.10
N ARG A 183 7.15 -15.76 9.82
CA ARG A 183 5.85 -16.38 10.08
C ARG A 183 4.93 -15.44 10.87
N LEU A 184 5.42 -14.77 11.91
CA LEU A 184 4.64 -13.80 12.69
C LEU A 184 4.12 -12.65 11.81
N VAL A 185 4.96 -12.10 10.93
CA VAL A 185 4.54 -11.05 9.98
C VAL A 185 3.41 -11.56 9.07
N LEU A 186 3.54 -12.76 8.51
CA LEU A 186 2.51 -13.33 7.64
C LEU A 186 1.20 -13.65 8.38
N VAL A 187 1.29 -14.15 9.61
CA VAL A 187 0.12 -14.40 10.45
C VAL A 187 -0.59 -13.10 10.80
N SER A 188 0.15 -12.06 11.22
CA SER A 188 -0.44 -10.74 11.47
C SER A 188 -1.09 -10.16 10.22
N ARG A 189 -0.52 -10.42 9.04
CA ARG A 189 -1.07 -9.94 7.77
C ARG A 189 -2.35 -10.67 7.36
N LEU A 190 -2.49 -11.96 7.70
CA LEU A 190 -3.74 -12.71 7.47
C LEU A 190 -4.90 -12.19 8.33
N LEU A 191 -4.62 -11.73 9.56
CA LEU A 191 -5.65 -11.13 10.43
C LEU A 191 -6.28 -9.88 9.82
N VAL A 192 -5.52 -9.10 9.02
CA VAL A 192 -6.06 -7.93 8.30
C VAL A 192 -7.22 -8.32 7.38
N GLY A 193 -7.17 -9.52 6.78
CA GLY A 193 -8.26 -10.05 5.94
C GLY A 193 -9.34 -10.81 6.71
N GLY A 194 -9.31 -10.80 8.05
CA GLY A 194 -10.21 -11.60 8.88
C GLY A 194 -9.89 -13.10 8.87
N PHE A 195 -8.71 -13.51 8.40
CA PHE A 195 -8.35 -14.92 8.30
C PHE A 195 -7.58 -15.38 9.54
N SER A 196 -8.10 -16.41 10.21
CA SER A 196 -7.34 -17.19 11.18
C SER A 196 -6.97 -18.57 10.65
N LEU A 197 -5.77 -19.02 11.01
CA LEU A 197 -5.23 -20.32 10.65
C LEU A 197 -5.74 -21.45 11.55
N SER A 198 -6.02 -21.19 12.83
CA SER A 198 -6.32 -22.27 13.80
C SER A 198 -7.01 -21.83 15.10
N TYR A 199 -6.90 -20.57 15.51
CA TYR A 199 -7.40 -20.08 16.80
C TYR A 199 -8.33 -18.89 16.64
N GLU A 200 -9.05 -18.51 17.69
CA GLU A 200 -9.80 -17.24 17.67
C GLU A 200 -8.85 -16.05 17.38
N PRO A 201 -9.25 -15.09 16.54
CA PRO A 201 -8.40 -13.97 16.13
C PRO A 201 -7.78 -13.20 17.30
N GLU A 202 -8.51 -13.06 18.41
CA GLU A 202 -8.07 -12.37 19.63
C GLU A 202 -6.87 -13.09 20.29
N VAL A 203 -6.90 -14.43 20.37
CA VAL A 203 -5.80 -15.23 20.93
C VAL A 203 -4.54 -15.10 20.08
N VAL A 204 -4.72 -15.03 18.75
CA VAL A 204 -3.61 -14.79 17.82
C VAL A 204 -3.06 -13.38 18.01
N ALA A 205 -3.92 -12.38 18.18
CA ALA A 205 -3.53 -10.98 18.39
C ALA A 205 -2.72 -10.80 19.69
N GLU A 206 -3.16 -11.40 20.80
CA GLU A 206 -2.42 -11.41 22.07
C GLU A 206 -1.03 -12.03 21.91
N SER A 207 -0.95 -13.17 21.21
CA SER A 207 0.30 -13.87 20.95
C SER A 207 1.27 -13.03 20.10
N LEU A 208 0.74 -12.34 19.08
CA LEU A 208 1.52 -11.42 18.23
C LEU A 208 2.00 -10.21 19.02
N ALA A 209 1.15 -9.60 19.84
CA ALA A 209 1.49 -8.48 20.69
C ALA A 209 2.56 -8.85 21.73
N ALA A 210 2.47 -10.05 22.31
CA ALA A 210 3.47 -10.58 23.23
C ALA A 210 4.86 -10.69 22.57
N ALA A 211 4.91 -11.02 21.27
CA ALA A 211 6.15 -11.15 20.50
C ALA A 211 6.80 -9.81 20.07
N LEU A 212 6.12 -8.66 20.24
CA LEU A 212 6.71 -7.36 19.92
C LEU A 212 7.86 -7.03 20.86
N SER A 213 9.00 -6.65 20.26
CA SER A 213 10.18 -6.16 20.96
C SER A 213 10.11 -4.64 21.10
N ARG A 214 10.35 -4.14 22.32
CA ARG A 214 10.42 -2.72 22.67
C ARG A 214 11.84 -2.17 22.47
N ASP A 215 12.82 -2.99 22.86
CA ASP A 215 14.24 -2.70 22.78
C ASP A 215 14.91 -3.61 21.75
N GLY A 216 15.96 -3.12 21.08
CA GLY A 216 16.80 -3.96 20.24
C GLY A 216 17.33 -3.27 18.99
N ASP A 217 17.84 -4.11 18.08
CA ASP A 217 18.36 -3.67 16.80
C ASP A 217 17.23 -3.10 15.90
N PRO A 218 17.55 -2.20 14.94
CA PRO A 218 16.57 -1.59 14.05
C PRO A 218 15.65 -2.59 13.32
N SER A 219 16.12 -3.80 13.03
CA SER A 219 15.31 -4.83 12.35
C SER A 219 14.21 -5.38 13.25
N SER A 220 14.46 -5.49 14.55
CA SER A 220 13.47 -5.94 15.53
C SER A 220 12.38 -4.88 15.74
N VAL A 221 12.76 -3.60 15.80
CA VAL A 221 11.80 -2.48 15.85
C VAL A 221 10.97 -2.41 14.57
N TYR A 222 11.61 -2.54 13.40
CA TYR A 222 10.91 -2.57 12.12
C TYR A 222 9.85 -3.68 12.09
N LEU A 223 10.22 -4.90 12.50
CA LEU A 223 9.29 -6.03 12.54
C LEU A 223 8.14 -5.81 13.54
N SER A 224 8.44 -5.26 14.73
CA SER A 224 7.42 -4.90 15.71
C SER A 224 6.40 -3.92 15.11
N LEU A 225 6.88 -2.87 14.43
CA LEU A 225 6.02 -1.87 13.81
C LEU A 225 5.21 -2.42 12.63
N VAL A 226 5.74 -3.39 11.87
CA VAL A 226 4.98 -4.08 10.81
C VAL A 226 3.83 -4.87 11.41
N ILE A 227 4.10 -5.65 12.47
CA ILE A 227 3.06 -6.45 13.15
C ILE A 227 2.03 -5.52 13.80
N ALA A 228 2.47 -4.48 14.50
CA ALA A 228 1.60 -3.50 15.14
C ALA A 228 0.67 -2.77 14.16
N ARG A 229 1.19 -2.38 12.98
CA ARG A 229 0.36 -1.85 11.90
C ARG A 229 -0.70 -2.85 11.47
N ASN A 230 -0.32 -4.11 11.23
CA ASN A 230 -1.26 -5.14 10.79
C ASN A 230 -2.34 -5.42 11.85
N LEU A 231 -1.98 -5.42 13.14
CA LEU A 231 -2.97 -5.53 14.22
C LEU A 231 -3.94 -4.34 14.23
N ALA A 232 -3.45 -3.13 14.03
CA ALA A 232 -4.32 -1.96 13.93
C ALA A 232 -5.24 -1.98 12.69
N GLU A 233 -4.71 -2.38 11.53
CA GLU A 233 -5.51 -2.58 10.31
C GLU A 233 -6.59 -3.67 10.49
N ALA A 234 -6.36 -4.65 11.37
CA ALA A 234 -7.33 -5.67 11.74
C ALA A 234 -8.32 -5.23 12.84
N GLY A 235 -8.28 -3.98 13.31
CA GLY A 235 -9.12 -3.47 14.41
C GLY A 235 -8.72 -3.99 15.80
N MET A 236 -7.47 -4.40 15.95
CA MET A 236 -6.90 -5.06 17.15
C MET A 236 -5.75 -4.25 17.76
N GLN A 237 -5.73 -2.92 17.58
CA GLN A 237 -4.67 -2.06 18.11
C GLN A 237 -4.54 -2.12 19.63
N GLN A 238 -5.62 -2.39 20.37
CA GLN A 238 -5.63 -2.44 21.83
C GLN A 238 -4.61 -3.45 22.39
N TYR A 239 -4.35 -4.55 21.69
CA TYR A 239 -3.42 -5.58 22.16
C TYR A 239 -1.97 -5.12 22.15
N ALA A 240 -1.60 -4.21 21.25
CA ALA A 240 -0.23 -3.74 21.09
C ALA A 240 0.01 -2.31 21.64
N TRP A 241 -1.05 -1.64 22.11
CA TRP A 241 -1.03 -0.22 22.47
C TRP A 241 0.15 0.20 23.34
N GLU A 242 0.32 -0.45 24.50
CA GLU A 242 1.35 -0.08 25.47
C GLU A 242 2.75 -0.18 24.87
N LYS A 243 3.03 -1.28 24.16
CA LYS A 243 4.34 -1.54 23.54
C LYS A 243 4.62 -0.54 22.42
N VAL A 244 3.64 -0.28 21.57
CA VAL A 244 3.81 0.62 20.41
C VAL A 244 3.97 2.06 20.88
N SER A 245 3.18 2.50 21.86
CA SER A 245 3.32 3.84 22.44
C SER A 245 4.73 4.08 22.97
N GLN A 246 5.30 3.11 23.70
CA GLN A 246 6.68 3.18 24.18
C GLN A 246 7.71 3.20 23.04
N ILE A 247 7.50 2.44 21.95
CA ILE A 247 8.38 2.49 20.76
C ILE A 247 8.33 3.89 20.12
N LEU A 248 7.13 4.46 19.97
CA LEU A 248 6.93 5.78 19.39
C LEU A 248 7.58 6.88 20.24
N GLU A 249 7.43 6.83 21.57
CA GLU A 249 8.00 7.81 22.50
C GLU A 249 9.53 7.77 22.57
N ASN A 250 10.12 6.57 22.51
CA ASN A 250 11.57 6.38 22.62
C ASN A 250 12.31 6.40 21.27
N SER A 251 11.60 6.70 20.18
CA SER A 251 12.18 6.68 18.85
C SER A 251 13.17 7.83 18.63
N PRO A 252 14.25 7.60 17.86
CA PRO A 252 15.10 8.71 17.44
C PRO A 252 14.30 9.66 16.53
N PRO A 253 14.75 10.92 16.37
CA PRO A 253 14.09 11.86 15.47
C PRO A 253 13.85 11.26 14.08
N LEU A 254 12.66 11.45 13.50
CA LEU A 254 12.30 10.88 12.20
C LEU A 254 13.29 11.25 11.08
N SER A 255 13.94 12.41 11.18
CA SER A 255 14.97 12.85 10.23
C SER A 255 16.20 11.94 10.20
N TRP A 256 16.42 11.10 11.22
CA TRP A 256 17.56 10.18 11.32
C TRP A 256 17.21 8.76 10.85
N LEU A 257 15.92 8.48 10.64
CA LEU A 257 15.46 7.16 10.24
C LEU A 257 15.56 6.99 8.72
N PRO A 258 15.85 5.76 8.24
CA PRO A 258 15.57 5.37 6.87
C PRO A 258 14.11 5.68 6.50
N LEU A 259 13.88 6.11 5.26
CA LEU A 259 12.59 6.63 4.82
C LEU A 259 11.44 5.62 5.00
N ASP A 260 11.70 4.35 4.69
CA ASP A 260 10.76 3.23 4.85
C ASP A 260 10.37 3.00 6.31
N LEU A 261 11.34 3.09 7.23
CA LEU A 261 11.07 3.00 8.66
C LEU A 261 10.33 4.25 9.16
N ALA A 262 10.65 5.45 8.68
CA ALA A 262 9.94 6.68 9.02
C ALA A 262 8.47 6.65 8.57
N GLU A 263 8.20 6.17 7.35
CA GLU A 263 6.82 5.95 6.86
C GLU A 263 6.06 4.99 7.77
N LEU A 264 6.67 3.85 8.13
CA LEU A 264 6.05 2.86 9.02
C LEU A 264 5.79 3.41 10.43
N TYR A 265 6.69 4.25 10.94
CA TYR A 265 6.52 4.98 12.20
C TYR A 265 5.29 5.88 12.17
N LEU A 266 5.13 6.68 11.11
CA LEU A 266 4.00 7.59 10.96
C LEU A 266 2.66 6.85 10.82
N VAL A 267 2.66 5.73 10.11
CA VAL A 267 1.48 4.87 10.00
C VAL A 267 1.06 4.32 11.37
N ASN A 268 2.01 3.84 12.17
CA ASN A 268 1.70 3.41 13.54
C ASN A 268 1.29 4.60 14.42
N ALA A 269 1.92 5.77 14.29
CA ALA A 269 1.48 6.96 15.00
C ALA A 269 0.04 7.36 14.63
N TYR A 270 -0.38 7.19 13.38
CA TYR A 270 -1.77 7.43 12.98
C TYR A 270 -2.75 6.47 13.67
N HIS A 271 -2.46 5.17 13.64
CA HIS A 271 -3.34 4.16 14.22
C HIS A 271 -3.45 4.25 15.74
N TYR A 272 -2.35 4.58 16.42
CA TYR A 272 -2.28 4.56 17.87
C TYR A 272 -2.44 5.97 18.46
N LEU A 273 -1.91 7.03 17.85
CA LEU A 273 -1.98 8.38 18.43
C LEU A 273 -2.96 9.32 17.68
N GLY A 274 -3.53 8.86 16.57
CA GLY A 274 -4.46 9.62 15.75
C GLY A 274 -3.80 10.52 14.70
N LEU A 275 -4.63 11.03 13.79
CA LEU A 275 -4.19 11.83 12.63
C LEU A 275 -3.39 13.07 13.04
N THR A 276 -3.89 13.87 13.99
CA THR A 276 -3.24 15.12 14.41
C THR A 276 -1.81 14.86 14.86
N ARG A 277 -1.61 13.85 15.71
CA ARG A 277 -0.28 13.53 16.24
C ARG A 277 0.66 12.98 15.15
N ALA A 278 0.14 12.17 14.23
CA ALA A 278 0.92 11.68 13.10
C ALA A 278 1.36 12.82 12.16
N VAL A 279 0.51 13.82 11.91
CA VAL A 279 0.84 15.01 11.12
C VAL A 279 1.90 15.87 11.80
N GLU A 280 1.78 16.09 13.12
CA GLU A 280 2.79 16.79 13.91
C GLU A 280 4.16 16.11 13.82
N LEU A 281 4.19 14.78 14.00
CA LEU A 281 5.42 13.98 13.87
C LEU A 281 6.00 14.08 12.47
N ALA A 282 5.19 13.98 11.42
CA ALA A 282 5.67 14.15 10.05
C ALA A 282 6.35 15.53 9.84
N GLY A 283 5.84 16.57 10.53
CA GLY A 283 6.42 17.91 10.54
C GLY A 283 7.86 17.99 11.07
N THR A 284 8.28 17.06 11.93
CA THR A 284 9.63 17.02 12.51
C THR A 284 10.65 16.29 11.62
N ALA A 285 10.25 15.74 10.47
CA ALA A 285 11.11 14.91 9.63
C ALA A 285 12.09 15.67 8.71
N GLY A 286 12.47 16.90 9.09
CA GLY A 286 13.43 17.72 8.36
C GLY A 286 13.00 18.02 6.92
N GLU A 287 13.88 17.75 5.96
CA GLU A 287 13.60 17.94 4.52
C GLU A 287 12.57 16.95 3.97
N ASN A 288 12.38 15.78 4.58
CA ASN A 288 11.50 14.74 4.07
C ASN A 288 10.02 14.94 4.46
N LYS A 289 9.70 15.95 5.29
CA LYS A 289 8.35 16.17 5.84
C LYS A 289 7.23 16.21 4.79
N GLY A 290 7.44 16.89 3.65
CA GLY A 290 6.42 16.98 2.61
C GLY A 290 6.15 15.64 1.91
N PHE A 291 7.20 14.83 1.69
CA PHE A 291 7.05 13.48 1.15
C PHE A 291 6.39 12.54 2.17
N LEU A 292 6.84 12.55 3.42
CA LEU A 292 6.32 11.67 4.47
C LEU A 292 4.86 11.98 4.79
N LEU A 293 4.48 13.25 4.80
CA LEU A 293 3.09 13.66 4.94
C LEU A 293 2.24 13.19 3.74
N ALA A 294 2.74 13.33 2.51
CA ALA A 294 2.05 12.80 1.33
C ALA A 294 1.87 11.28 1.39
N SER A 295 2.90 10.53 1.79
CA SER A 295 2.83 9.06 1.96
C SER A 295 1.83 8.67 3.05
N LEU A 296 1.84 9.35 4.21
CA LEU A 296 0.87 9.11 5.28
C LEU A 296 -0.58 9.32 4.80
N LEU A 297 -0.85 10.43 4.11
CA LEU A 297 -2.20 10.73 3.62
C LEU A 297 -2.63 9.77 2.50
N ASP A 298 -1.70 9.35 1.63
CA ASP A 298 -1.94 8.31 0.63
C ASP A 298 -2.30 6.97 1.29
N TYR A 299 -1.56 6.56 2.32
CA TYR A 299 -1.86 5.37 3.11
C TYR A 299 -3.25 5.44 3.74
N ILE A 300 -3.56 6.54 4.44
CA ILE A 300 -4.85 6.72 5.11
C ILE A 300 -5.99 6.62 4.11
N THR A 301 -5.91 7.32 2.98
CA THR A 301 -7.00 7.32 1.99
C THR A 301 -7.07 6.04 1.16
N ALA A 302 -5.97 5.33 0.95
CA ALA A 302 -5.98 4.05 0.24
C ALA A 302 -6.78 2.97 0.98
N GLY A 303 -6.76 2.99 2.33
CA GLY A 303 -7.58 2.09 3.15
C GLY A 303 -9.08 2.33 3.04
N TRP A 304 -9.50 3.54 2.64
CA TRP A 304 -10.91 3.94 2.52
C TRP A 304 -11.50 3.60 1.14
N GLY A 305 -10.66 3.25 0.16
CA GLY A 305 -11.08 2.93 -1.20
C GLY A 305 -11.16 1.44 -1.53
N GLY A 306 -11.02 0.56 -0.53
CA GLY A 306 -11.18 -0.88 -0.69
C GLY A 306 -12.64 -1.33 -0.57
N PRO A 307 -13.02 -2.51 -1.08
CA PRO A 307 -14.38 -3.08 -0.95
C PRO A 307 -14.82 -3.36 0.50
N HIS A 308 -14.02 -2.97 1.50
CA HIS A 308 -14.29 -3.11 2.93
C HIS A 308 -14.52 -1.77 3.64
N ALA A 309 -14.63 -0.66 2.90
CA ALA A 309 -15.08 0.63 3.42
C ALA A 309 -16.61 0.76 3.28
N GLY A 310 -17.33 -0.14 3.96
CA GLY A 310 -18.79 -0.20 4.05
C GLY A 310 -19.20 -0.91 5.32
#